data_AF-A0A1J0R5I8-F1
#
_entry.id   AF-A0A1J0R5I8-F1
#
_cell.length_a   1.000
_cell.length_b   1.000
_cell.length_c   1.000
_cell.angle_alpha   90.00
_cell.angle_beta   90.00
_cell.angle_gamma   90.00
#
_symmetry.space_group_name_H-M   'P 1'
#
loop_
_entity.id
_entity.type
_entity.pdbx_description
1 polymer ?
#
loop_
_entity_poly.entity_id
_entity_poly.type
_entity_poly.pdbx_seq_one_letter_code
_entity_poly.pdbx_strand_id
1 'polypeptide(L)'
;MHRDTLLLVAALALSLWAVKRVNSNSADNDNIDPFSALCALANLAKTQPAPITDDTQNKQLTLDILAANLSVGDQNLTNAVLENKDWNSLTKQEKADRPWWQDNWPLYKEAKSSRKTRNKESHALWTAVTNNEAAAKRIKYLAQEALGLFKLAQSKSKELSMTDVTVEQNLALYGTITKPAEFKPIPATKARDVTCGKSGADADNKAGSSIYLDITCLCAKHGTSTATHGKACANTCNEANLNTPPAADTNYLEQADNLLKCCQAFALHRELNEATVTSALATFIGKLKHKQGSTTKQNYVLGELDSTGAAGCTGNKASNGGKCAAYKPELFTKGKAGIPWAEHLVNTAQKLQNKYKTLSALHTIEAQLRLINATVHSYLYQNPVQVLSTTAPVVKKQLPTEAECNKHTKSEKCNDPCKWNGNATDANKKCSLDPAKAAEQQATKTVGAGAGAATTSGCARHQNQPDCESDKTGEKQNCAWRKGKEGEPEADKEKCRSSSFLLNN
;
A
#
# COMPACT_ATOMS: atom_id res chain seq x y z
N MET A 1 63.83 67.26 -8.25
CA MET A 1 63.44 65.99 -7.59
C MET A 1 61.94 65.76 -7.45
N HIS A 2 61.05 66.76 -7.36
CA HIS A 2 59.61 66.50 -7.16
C HIS A 2 58.78 66.22 -8.43
N ARG A 3 59.28 66.56 -9.63
CA ARG A 3 58.51 66.39 -10.87
C ARG A 3 58.62 64.96 -11.43
N ASP A 4 59.77 64.32 -11.26
CA ASP A 4 60.04 62.97 -11.77
C ASP A 4 59.40 61.87 -10.91
N THR A 5 59.26 62.11 -9.60
CA THR A 5 58.55 61.20 -8.68
C THR A 5 57.04 61.20 -8.92
N LEU A 6 56.46 62.35 -9.29
CA LEU A 6 55.03 62.48 -9.56
C LEU A 6 54.63 61.76 -10.87
N LEU A 7 55.50 61.81 -11.89
CA LEU A 7 55.32 61.09 -13.16
C LEU A 7 55.43 59.56 -12.98
N LEU A 8 56.33 59.09 -12.11
CA LEU A 8 56.44 57.66 -11.81
C LEU A 8 55.21 57.11 -11.07
N VAL A 9 54.67 57.87 -10.12
CA VAL A 9 53.47 57.47 -9.34
C VAL A 9 52.20 57.51 -10.22
N ALA A 10 52.08 58.48 -11.13
CA ALA A 10 50.98 58.52 -12.10
C ALA A 10 51.05 57.36 -13.11
N ALA A 11 52.24 56.98 -13.58
CA ALA A 11 52.44 55.84 -14.48
C ALA A 11 52.15 54.50 -13.79
N LEU A 12 52.53 54.33 -12.51
CA LEU A 12 52.18 53.16 -11.71
C LEU A 12 50.66 53.07 -11.43
N ALA A 13 50.00 54.19 -11.11
CA ALA A 13 48.55 54.24 -10.89
C ALA A 13 47.74 53.98 -12.18
N LEU A 14 48.21 54.44 -13.34
CA LEU A 14 47.59 54.14 -14.64
C LEU A 14 47.84 52.69 -15.10
N SER A 15 48.97 52.08 -14.73
CA SER A 15 49.24 50.66 -15.02
C SER A 15 48.39 49.69 -14.18
N LEU A 16 47.94 50.10 -12.98
CA LEU A 16 47.02 49.34 -12.14
C LEU A 16 45.54 49.39 -12.62
N TRP A 17 45.17 50.37 -13.45
CA TRP A 17 43.83 50.46 -14.05
C TRP A 17 43.72 49.77 -15.43
N ALA A 18 44.86 49.37 -16.02
CA ALA A 18 44.91 48.65 -17.29
C ALA A 18 45.11 47.13 -17.13
N VAL A 19 44.84 46.56 -15.95
CA VAL A 19 44.54 45.13 -15.86
C VAL A 19 43.18 44.96 -16.53
N LYS A 20 43.16 44.69 -17.84
CA LYS A 20 42.02 44.04 -18.48
C LYS A 20 41.70 42.85 -17.59
N ARG A 21 40.59 42.92 -16.84
CA ARG A 21 40.06 41.73 -16.16
C ARG A 21 39.89 40.71 -17.26
N VAL A 22 40.74 39.69 -17.28
CA VAL A 22 40.55 38.54 -18.14
C VAL A 22 39.26 37.92 -17.61
N ASN A 23 38.14 38.14 -18.30
CA ASN A 23 36.87 37.55 -17.90
C ASN A 23 37.09 36.03 -17.86
N SER A 24 37.01 35.43 -16.68
CA SER A 24 37.34 34.02 -16.52
C SER A 24 36.27 33.19 -17.23
N ASN A 25 36.69 32.39 -18.21
CA ASN A 25 35.84 31.33 -18.74
C ASN A 25 35.39 30.41 -17.61
N SER A 26 34.29 29.69 -17.81
CA SER A 26 33.92 28.59 -16.90
C SER A 26 35.06 27.58 -16.81
N ALA A 27 35.46 27.27 -15.58
CA ALA A 27 36.48 26.29 -15.24
C ALA A 27 35.84 24.93 -14.92
N ASP A 28 36.68 23.90 -14.85
CA ASP A 28 36.29 22.57 -14.40
C ASP A 28 35.70 22.64 -12.98
N ASN A 29 34.64 21.86 -12.74
CA ASN A 29 33.89 21.76 -11.48
C ASN A 29 33.23 23.04 -10.95
N ASP A 30 33.26 24.16 -11.67
CA ASP A 30 32.58 25.40 -11.26
C ASP A 30 31.10 25.21 -10.86
N ASN A 31 30.40 24.29 -11.54
CA ASN A 31 28.99 23.96 -11.33
C ASN A 31 28.79 22.64 -10.58
N ILE A 32 29.81 22.03 -9.97
CA ILE A 32 29.66 20.68 -9.36
C ILE A 32 28.59 20.63 -8.27
N ASP A 33 28.52 21.66 -7.43
CA ASP A 33 27.53 21.79 -6.37
C ASP A 33 26.10 21.89 -6.91
N PRO A 34 25.75 22.90 -7.75
CA PRO A 34 24.40 22.99 -8.32
C PRO A 34 24.06 21.79 -9.23
N PHE A 35 25.04 21.22 -9.92
CA PHE A 35 24.85 20.02 -10.72
C PHE A 35 24.51 18.81 -9.85
N SER A 36 25.25 18.57 -8.76
CA SER A 36 24.99 17.46 -7.84
C SER A 36 23.57 17.50 -7.26
N ALA A 37 23.08 18.70 -6.91
CA ALA A 37 21.73 18.89 -6.39
C ALA A 37 20.65 18.57 -7.46
N LEU A 38 20.86 19.01 -8.70
CA LEU A 38 19.96 18.65 -9.82
C LEU A 38 20.06 17.16 -10.16
N CYS A 39 21.24 16.56 -10.09
CA CYS A 39 21.45 15.14 -10.36
C CYS A 39 20.78 14.23 -9.32
N ALA A 40 20.74 14.63 -8.04
CA ALA A 40 19.98 13.89 -7.04
C ALA A 40 18.50 13.74 -7.46
N LEU A 41 17.89 14.81 -7.99
CA LEU A 41 16.52 14.81 -8.52
C LEU A 41 16.41 14.02 -9.83
N ALA A 42 17.39 14.15 -10.73
CA ALA A 42 17.46 13.38 -11.97
C ALA A 42 17.50 11.86 -11.71
N ASN A 43 18.27 11.43 -10.70
CA ASN A 43 18.38 10.03 -10.32
C ASN A 43 17.09 9.50 -9.70
N LEU A 44 16.38 10.31 -8.89
CA LEU A 44 15.04 9.97 -8.40
C LEU A 44 14.06 9.79 -9.56
N ALA A 45 14.09 10.70 -10.54
CA ALA A 45 13.23 10.60 -11.71
C ALA A 45 13.57 9.39 -12.62
N LYS A 46 14.83 8.96 -12.66
CA LYS A 46 15.29 7.76 -13.39
C LYS A 46 15.09 6.44 -12.62
N THR A 47 14.80 6.51 -11.33
CA THR A 47 14.61 5.31 -10.50
C THR A 47 13.45 4.50 -11.07
N GLN A 48 13.61 3.20 -11.21
CA GLN A 48 12.52 2.30 -11.59
C GLN A 48 12.06 1.57 -10.32
N PRO A 49 10.95 1.99 -9.68
CA PRO A 49 10.42 1.25 -8.54
C PRO A 49 10.06 -0.18 -8.96
N ALA A 50 10.18 -1.12 -8.04
CA ALA A 50 9.68 -2.47 -8.26
C ALA A 50 8.19 -2.43 -8.59
N PRO A 51 7.71 -3.23 -9.56
CA PRO A 51 6.28 -3.31 -9.85
C PRO A 51 5.49 -3.70 -8.60
N ILE A 52 4.39 -2.98 -8.34
CA ILE A 52 3.46 -3.30 -7.26
C ILE A 52 2.32 -4.12 -7.88
N THR A 53 2.21 -5.38 -7.48
CA THR A 53 1.22 -6.32 -8.02
C THR A 53 0.22 -6.73 -6.95
N ASP A 54 -1.00 -7.04 -7.37
CA ASP A 54 -2.02 -7.64 -6.51
C ASP A 54 -1.65 -9.09 -6.18
N ASP A 55 -1.28 -9.35 -4.93
CA ASP A 55 -0.90 -10.66 -4.39
C ASP A 55 -2.02 -11.29 -3.54
N THR A 56 -3.21 -10.71 -3.56
CA THR A 56 -4.33 -11.13 -2.70
C THR A 56 -5.07 -12.35 -3.22
N GLN A 57 -5.76 -13.06 -2.32
CA GLN A 57 -6.63 -14.18 -2.66
C GLN A 57 -8.10 -13.76 -2.90
N ASN A 58 -8.35 -12.49 -3.22
CA ASN A 58 -9.70 -11.92 -3.35
C ASN A 58 -10.61 -12.73 -4.29
N LYS A 59 -10.08 -13.17 -5.45
CA LYS A 59 -10.82 -14.01 -6.40
C LYS A 59 -11.17 -15.38 -5.80
N GLN A 60 -10.18 -16.07 -5.24
CA GLN A 60 -10.36 -17.42 -4.73
C GLN A 60 -11.37 -17.47 -3.58
N LEU A 61 -11.26 -16.57 -2.62
CA LEU A 61 -12.22 -16.46 -1.51
C LEU A 61 -13.65 -16.22 -2.00
N THR A 62 -13.79 -15.36 -3.01
CA THR A 62 -15.10 -15.08 -3.63
C THR A 62 -15.67 -16.32 -4.32
N LEU A 63 -14.84 -17.08 -5.05
CA LEU A 63 -15.24 -18.34 -5.67
C LEU A 63 -15.70 -19.37 -4.62
N ASP A 64 -15.00 -19.49 -3.50
CA ASP A 64 -15.34 -20.42 -2.43
C ASP A 64 -16.70 -20.07 -1.79
N ILE A 65 -16.94 -18.78 -1.53
CA ILE A 65 -18.20 -18.26 -1.00
C ILE A 65 -19.35 -18.49 -2.01
N LEU A 66 -19.12 -18.23 -3.29
CA LEU A 66 -20.12 -18.47 -4.34
C LEU A 66 -20.43 -19.96 -4.48
N ALA A 67 -19.42 -20.81 -4.41
CA ALA A 67 -19.57 -22.27 -4.47
C ALA A 67 -20.37 -22.80 -3.26
N ALA A 68 -20.16 -22.22 -2.07
CA ALA A 68 -20.99 -22.49 -0.89
C ALA A 68 -22.45 -22.08 -1.13
N ASN A 69 -22.71 -20.85 -1.61
CA ASN A 69 -24.06 -20.37 -1.94
C ASN A 69 -24.77 -21.27 -2.96
N LEU A 70 -24.08 -21.66 -4.04
CA LEU A 70 -24.62 -22.60 -5.02
C LEU A 70 -24.87 -23.99 -4.43
N SER A 71 -24.18 -24.39 -3.34
CA SER A 71 -24.41 -25.69 -2.71
C SER A 71 -25.62 -25.72 -1.79
N VAL A 72 -25.98 -24.59 -1.18
CA VAL A 72 -27.13 -24.46 -0.27
C VAL A 72 -28.37 -23.86 -0.93
N GLY A 73 -28.22 -23.26 -2.11
CA GLY A 73 -29.35 -22.80 -2.91
C GLY A 73 -30.18 -23.96 -3.45
N ASP A 74 -31.40 -23.66 -3.88
CA ASP A 74 -32.25 -24.66 -4.53
C ASP A 74 -31.61 -25.18 -5.83
N GLN A 75 -32.09 -26.34 -6.29
CA GLN A 75 -31.60 -26.92 -7.55
C GLN A 75 -31.80 -25.96 -8.73
N ASN A 76 -32.81 -25.10 -8.67
CA ASN A 76 -33.06 -24.07 -9.69
C ASN A 76 -31.91 -23.06 -9.76
N LEU A 77 -31.38 -22.58 -8.65
CA LEU A 77 -30.24 -21.65 -8.58
C LEU A 77 -28.97 -22.30 -9.14
N THR A 78 -28.68 -23.54 -8.75
CA THR A 78 -27.52 -24.27 -9.30
C THR A 78 -27.68 -24.50 -10.80
N ASN A 79 -28.84 -24.97 -11.23
CA ASN A 79 -29.10 -25.28 -12.63
C ASN A 79 -29.21 -24.02 -13.50
N ALA A 80 -29.52 -22.87 -12.89
CA ALA A 80 -29.50 -21.59 -13.57
C ALA A 80 -28.11 -21.23 -14.10
N VAL A 81 -27.01 -21.69 -13.46
CA VAL A 81 -25.66 -21.50 -13.99
C VAL A 81 -25.38 -22.51 -15.12
N LEU A 82 -25.42 -22.04 -16.37
CA LEU A 82 -25.15 -22.84 -17.57
C LEU A 82 -23.65 -22.78 -17.91
N GLU A 83 -22.87 -23.70 -17.34
CA GLU A 83 -21.39 -23.70 -17.42
C GLU A 83 -20.84 -23.73 -18.85
N ASN A 84 -21.57 -24.36 -19.78
CA ASN A 84 -21.15 -24.50 -21.18
C ASN A 84 -21.58 -23.33 -22.07
N LYS A 85 -22.25 -22.30 -21.51
CA LYS A 85 -22.71 -21.12 -22.25
C LYS A 85 -22.04 -19.85 -21.74
N ASP A 86 -21.65 -18.98 -22.66
CA ASP A 86 -21.29 -17.61 -22.33
C ASP A 86 -22.54 -16.74 -22.23
N TRP A 87 -22.48 -15.66 -21.44
CA TRP A 87 -23.62 -14.77 -21.22
C TRP A 87 -24.26 -14.31 -22.54
N ASN A 88 -23.44 -13.97 -23.53
CA ASN A 88 -23.91 -13.50 -24.82
C ASN A 88 -24.69 -14.56 -25.61
N SER A 89 -24.37 -15.85 -25.41
CA SER A 89 -25.03 -16.99 -26.06
C SER A 89 -26.37 -17.39 -25.40
N LEU A 90 -26.70 -16.81 -24.25
CA LEU A 90 -27.99 -17.03 -23.59
C LEU A 90 -29.12 -16.38 -24.40
N THR A 91 -30.24 -17.09 -24.51
CA THR A 91 -31.50 -16.59 -25.06
C THR A 91 -32.02 -15.39 -24.26
N LYS A 92 -32.94 -14.63 -24.84
CA LYS A 92 -33.59 -13.50 -24.15
C LYS A 92 -34.25 -13.94 -22.84
N GLN A 93 -34.93 -15.08 -22.85
CA GLN A 93 -35.57 -15.63 -21.65
C GLN A 93 -34.53 -16.05 -20.59
N GLU A 94 -33.47 -16.77 -21.00
CA GLU A 94 -32.41 -17.18 -20.07
C GLU A 94 -31.74 -15.96 -19.40
N LYS A 95 -31.56 -14.84 -20.12
CA LYS A 95 -31.06 -13.59 -19.53
C LYS A 95 -32.07 -12.95 -18.57
N ALA A 96 -33.35 -12.93 -18.94
CA ALA A 96 -34.42 -12.35 -18.12
C ALA A 96 -34.61 -13.07 -16.78
N ASP A 97 -34.41 -14.39 -16.74
CA ASP A 97 -34.49 -15.19 -15.52
C ASP A 97 -33.29 -14.99 -14.57
N ARG A 98 -32.25 -14.27 -15.01
CA ARG A 98 -30.98 -14.06 -14.28
C ARG A 98 -30.62 -12.58 -14.22
N PRO A 99 -31.54 -11.71 -13.77
CA PRO A 99 -31.29 -10.27 -13.78
C PRO A 99 -30.05 -9.97 -12.93
N TRP A 100 -29.17 -9.10 -13.43
CA TRP A 100 -27.94 -8.64 -12.76
C TRP A 100 -26.79 -9.66 -12.65
N TRP A 101 -26.90 -10.83 -13.31
CA TRP A 101 -25.82 -11.83 -13.30
C TRP A 101 -24.77 -11.61 -14.38
N GLN A 102 -25.06 -10.76 -15.37
CA GLN A 102 -24.18 -10.48 -16.51
C GLN A 102 -22.73 -10.24 -16.11
N ASP A 103 -22.50 -9.28 -15.19
CA ASP A 103 -21.16 -8.87 -14.78
C ASP A 103 -20.37 -9.94 -14.03
N ASN A 104 -21.07 -10.92 -13.44
CA ASN A 104 -20.49 -11.95 -12.58
C ASN A 104 -20.62 -13.36 -13.19
N TRP A 105 -21.13 -13.48 -14.42
CA TRP A 105 -21.39 -14.77 -15.06
C TRP A 105 -20.15 -15.67 -15.10
N PRO A 106 -18.94 -15.18 -15.44
CA PRO A 106 -17.73 -16.01 -15.40
C PRO A 106 -17.44 -16.56 -13.99
N LEU A 107 -17.62 -15.76 -12.94
CA LEU A 107 -17.41 -16.21 -11.56
C LEU A 107 -18.42 -17.27 -11.13
N TYR A 108 -19.69 -17.11 -11.50
CA TYR A 108 -20.70 -18.14 -11.22
C TYR A 108 -20.38 -19.48 -11.91
N LYS A 109 -19.89 -19.45 -13.15
CA LYS A 109 -19.46 -20.65 -13.87
C LYS A 109 -18.26 -21.33 -13.19
N GLU A 110 -17.25 -20.54 -12.84
CA GLU A 110 -16.04 -21.03 -12.17
C GLU A 110 -16.37 -21.58 -10.77
N ALA A 111 -17.23 -20.90 -10.01
CA ALA A 111 -17.70 -21.36 -8.70
C ALA A 111 -18.55 -22.63 -8.78
N LYS A 112 -19.38 -22.81 -9.81
CA LYS A 112 -20.12 -24.07 -10.00
C LYS A 112 -19.16 -25.21 -10.35
N SER A 113 -18.14 -24.93 -11.16
CA SER A 113 -17.12 -25.91 -11.54
C SER A 113 -16.27 -26.33 -10.34
N SER A 114 -15.86 -25.40 -9.47
CA SER A 114 -15.06 -25.69 -8.27
C SER A 114 -15.80 -26.56 -7.24
N ARG A 115 -17.13 -26.58 -7.26
CA ARG A 115 -17.89 -27.53 -6.42
C ARG A 115 -17.62 -28.98 -6.80
N LYS A 116 -17.35 -29.27 -8.07
CA LYS A 116 -17.15 -30.64 -8.57
C LYS A 116 -15.85 -31.27 -8.07
N THR A 117 -14.91 -30.47 -7.59
CA THR A 117 -13.64 -30.94 -7.03
C THR A 117 -13.71 -31.22 -5.53
N ARG A 118 -14.85 -30.96 -4.88
CA ARG A 118 -15.06 -31.27 -3.45
C ARG A 118 -15.17 -32.79 -3.25
N ASN A 119 -14.69 -33.26 -2.10
CA ASN A 119 -14.86 -34.66 -1.71
C ASN A 119 -16.32 -34.94 -1.28
N LYS A 120 -16.65 -36.24 -1.15
CA LYS A 120 -18.01 -36.69 -0.81
C LYS A 120 -18.47 -36.14 0.54
N GLU A 121 -17.56 -36.05 1.50
CA GLU A 121 -17.81 -35.55 2.86
C GLU A 121 -18.23 -34.07 2.82
N SER A 122 -17.49 -33.24 2.08
CA SER A 122 -17.81 -31.82 1.91
C SER A 122 -19.16 -31.63 1.20
N HIS A 123 -19.45 -32.44 0.17
CA HIS A 123 -20.77 -32.42 -0.47
C HIS A 123 -21.90 -32.73 0.52
N ALA A 124 -21.75 -33.78 1.34
CA ALA A 124 -22.75 -34.15 2.33
C ALA A 124 -22.97 -33.06 3.38
N LEU A 125 -21.90 -32.41 3.86
CA LEU A 125 -21.98 -31.29 4.80
C LEU A 125 -22.78 -30.11 4.21
N TRP A 126 -22.49 -29.72 2.98
CA TRP A 126 -23.22 -28.63 2.33
C TRP A 126 -24.68 -28.98 2.03
N THR A 127 -24.98 -30.24 1.66
CA THR A 127 -26.37 -30.72 1.48
C THR A 127 -27.16 -30.70 2.79
N ALA A 128 -26.52 -30.97 3.93
CA ALA A 128 -27.20 -30.87 5.23
C ALA A 128 -27.61 -29.43 5.56
N VAL A 129 -26.82 -28.43 5.14
CA VAL A 129 -27.14 -27.00 5.34
C VAL A 129 -28.35 -26.56 4.52
N THR A 130 -28.62 -27.19 3.37
CA THR A 130 -29.77 -26.88 2.51
C THR A 130 -31.11 -26.98 3.25
N ASN A 131 -31.21 -27.83 4.28
CA ASN A 131 -32.42 -27.99 5.09
C ASN A 131 -32.63 -26.84 6.10
N ASN A 132 -31.65 -25.96 6.28
CA ASN A 132 -31.75 -24.78 7.13
C ASN A 132 -31.97 -23.53 6.27
N GLU A 133 -33.24 -23.18 6.06
CA GLU A 133 -33.64 -22.06 5.19
C GLU A 133 -33.03 -20.72 5.64
N ALA A 134 -32.90 -20.48 6.95
CA ALA A 134 -32.28 -19.28 7.48
C ALA A 134 -30.79 -19.19 7.14
N ALA A 135 -30.05 -20.30 7.29
CA ALA A 135 -28.65 -20.40 6.90
C ALA A 135 -28.48 -20.19 5.39
N ALA A 136 -29.29 -20.85 4.57
CA ALA A 136 -29.26 -20.70 3.11
C ALA A 136 -29.51 -19.24 2.68
N LYS A 137 -30.50 -18.56 3.26
CA LYS A 137 -30.77 -17.13 3.02
C LYS A 137 -29.59 -16.25 3.43
N ARG A 138 -28.96 -16.52 4.57
CA ARG A 138 -27.81 -15.74 5.04
C ARG A 138 -26.57 -15.95 4.18
N ILE A 139 -26.28 -17.18 3.76
CA ILE A 139 -25.19 -17.49 2.82
C ILE A 139 -25.40 -16.78 1.49
N LYS A 140 -26.65 -16.74 0.97
CA LYS A 140 -26.97 -15.98 -0.24
C LYS A 140 -26.64 -14.49 -0.11
N TYR A 141 -27.01 -13.85 1.00
CA TYR A 141 -26.68 -12.46 1.26
C TYR A 141 -25.16 -12.23 1.32
N LEU A 142 -24.45 -13.07 2.08
CA LEU A 142 -23.00 -12.99 2.22
C LEU A 142 -22.28 -13.20 0.88
N ALA A 143 -22.81 -14.05 0.00
CA ALA A 143 -22.27 -14.23 -1.34
C ALA A 143 -22.47 -13.01 -2.25
N GLN A 144 -23.57 -12.28 -2.09
CA GLN A 144 -23.78 -11.01 -2.80
C GLN A 144 -22.83 -9.92 -2.30
N GLU A 145 -22.60 -9.86 -0.99
CA GLU A 145 -21.63 -8.95 -0.38
C GLU A 145 -20.20 -9.24 -0.87
N ALA A 146 -19.81 -10.52 -0.90
CA ALA A 146 -18.52 -10.96 -1.43
C ALA A 146 -18.32 -10.57 -2.90
N LEU A 147 -19.36 -10.69 -3.73
CA LEU A 147 -19.32 -10.21 -5.12
C LEU A 147 -19.08 -8.69 -5.21
N GLY A 148 -19.75 -7.91 -4.36
CA GLY A 148 -19.56 -6.46 -4.30
C GLY A 148 -18.11 -6.09 -3.93
N LEU A 149 -17.58 -6.73 -2.90
CA LEU A 149 -16.18 -6.57 -2.47
C LEU A 149 -15.19 -6.98 -3.57
N PHE A 150 -15.45 -8.09 -4.26
CA PHE A 150 -14.59 -8.53 -5.37
C PHE A 150 -14.62 -7.58 -6.56
N LYS A 151 -15.77 -6.99 -6.90
CA LYS A 151 -15.84 -5.94 -7.92
C LYS A 151 -15.01 -4.72 -7.53
N LEU A 152 -15.08 -4.29 -6.27
CA LEU A 152 -14.24 -3.21 -5.75
C LEU A 152 -12.75 -3.58 -5.83
N ALA A 153 -12.38 -4.81 -5.45
CA ALA A 153 -11.01 -5.30 -5.55
C ALA A 153 -10.50 -5.26 -7.01
N GLN A 154 -11.29 -5.72 -7.98
CA GLN A 154 -10.91 -5.66 -9.39
C GLN A 154 -10.69 -4.23 -9.89
N SER A 155 -11.50 -3.27 -9.46
CA SER A 155 -11.29 -1.85 -9.79
C SER A 155 -9.95 -1.35 -9.24
N LYS A 156 -9.70 -1.61 -7.95
CA LYS A 156 -8.47 -1.22 -7.26
C LYS A 156 -7.22 -1.88 -7.83
N SER A 157 -7.31 -3.15 -8.20
CA SER A 157 -6.20 -3.90 -8.81
C SER A 157 -5.73 -3.22 -10.10
N LYS A 158 -6.63 -2.65 -10.91
CA LYS A 158 -6.26 -1.87 -12.12
C LYS A 158 -5.52 -0.57 -11.78
N GLU A 159 -5.80 0.03 -10.63
CA GLU A 159 -5.13 1.25 -10.17
C GLU A 159 -3.66 1.00 -9.75
N LEU A 160 -3.24 -0.26 -9.58
CA LEU A 160 -1.83 -0.62 -9.30
C LEU A 160 -0.89 -0.46 -10.50
N SER A 161 -1.42 -0.24 -11.71
CA SER A 161 -0.60 0.03 -12.89
C SER A 161 0.39 1.17 -12.63
N MET A 162 1.66 0.96 -13.01
CA MET A 162 2.75 1.91 -12.82
C MET A 162 2.87 2.95 -13.96
N THR A 163 2.01 2.86 -14.99
CA THR A 163 2.10 3.73 -16.18
C THR A 163 2.04 5.21 -15.83
N ASP A 164 1.18 5.60 -14.89
CA ASP A 164 1.01 6.99 -14.46
C ASP A 164 2.19 7.53 -13.64
N VAL A 165 2.93 6.66 -12.95
CA VAL A 165 4.20 6.97 -12.28
C VAL A 165 5.28 7.23 -13.33
N THR A 166 5.42 6.34 -14.32
CA THR A 166 6.38 6.49 -15.42
C THR A 166 6.13 7.76 -16.24
N VAL A 167 4.86 8.13 -16.46
CA VAL A 167 4.51 9.38 -17.15
C VAL A 167 5.02 10.60 -16.39
N GLU A 168 4.81 10.69 -15.07
CA GLU A 168 5.33 11.82 -14.27
C GLU A 168 6.86 11.85 -14.24
N GLN A 169 7.52 10.69 -14.17
CA GLN A 169 8.98 10.60 -14.26
C GLN A 169 9.51 11.14 -15.57
N ASN A 170 8.89 10.77 -16.69
CA ASN A 170 9.27 11.26 -18.01
C ASN A 170 8.98 12.75 -18.18
N LEU A 171 7.86 13.25 -17.65
CA LEU A 171 7.55 14.67 -17.67
C LEU A 171 8.58 15.47 -16.86
N ALA A 172 9.00 14.99 -15.70
CA ALA A 172 10.08 15.60 -14.93
C ALA A 172 11.42 15.57 -15.68
N LEU A 173 11.81 14.40 -16.20
CA LEU A 173 13.08 14.24 -16.89
C LEU A 173 13.13 15.02 -18.19
N TYR A 174 12.21 14.74 -19.11
CA TYR A 174 12.27 15.16 -20.50
C TYR A 174 11.34 16.33 -20.83
N GLY A 175 10.33 16.60 -19.99
CA GLY A 175 9.26 17.56 -20.29
C GLY A 175 8.16 16.99 -21.18
N THR A 176 8.21 15.68 -21.45
CA THR A 176 7.28 14.95 -22.33
C THR A 176 6.91 13.60 -21.72
N ILE A 177 5.74 13.05 -22.06
CA ILE A 177 5.22 11.79 -21.49
C ILE A 177 6.10 10.57 -21.80
N THR A 178 6.91 10.65 -22.85
CA THR A 178 7.92 9.67 -23.26
C THR A 178 9.22 10.38 -23.58
N LYS A 179 10.34 9.66 -23.55
CA LYS A 179 11.62 10.19 -24.04
C LYS A 179 11.47 10.62 -25.51
N PRO A 180 11.85 11.86 -25.86
CA PRO A 180 11.69 12.33 -27.23
C PRO A 180 12.71 11.68 -28.17
N ALA A 181 12.34 11.54 -29.45
CA ALA A 181 13.23 11.02 -30.50
C ALA A 181 14.31 12.04 -30.92
N GLU A 182 14.05 13.33 -30.69
CA GLU A 182 14.99 14.42 -30.89
C GLU A 182 14.92 15.38 -29.72
N PHE A 183 16.05 16.01 -29.39
CA PHE A 183 16.10 17.05 -28.38
C PHE A 183 16.80 18.26 -28.94
N LYS A 184 16.04 19.30 -29.29
CA LYS A 184 16.55 20.56 -29.85
C LYS A 184 16.40 21.66 -28.79
N PRO A 185 17.32 21.75 -27.81
CA PRO A 185 17.14 22.64 -26.67
C PRO A 185 17.10 24.11 -27.09
N ILE A 186 17.82 24.48 -28.15
CA ILE A 186 17.87 25.85 -28.65
C ILE A 186 16.95 25.97 -29.86
N PRO A 187 15.83 26.72 -29.77
CA PRO A 187 14.93 26.92 -30.90
C PRO A 187 15.63 27.59 -32.10
N ALA A 188 15.06 27.40 -33.28
CA ALA A 188 15.53 28.08 -34.49
C ALA A 188 15.60 29.59 -34.26
N THR A 189 16.66 30.24 -34.77
CA THR A 189 16.93 31.70 -34.65
C THR A 189 17.19 32.22 -33.23
N LYS A 190 17.25 31.35 -32.21
CA LYS A 190 17.51 31.74 -30.82
C LYS A 190 18.91 31.36 -30.38
N ALA A 191 19.31 31.96 -29.26
CA ALA A 191 20.58 31.69 -28.60
C ALA A 191 20.36 31.04 -27.23
N ARG A 192 21.42 30.47 -26.66
CA ARG A 192 21.35 29.70 -25.41
C ARG A 192 20.87 30.53 -24.23
N ASP A 193 21.23 31.80 -24.14
CA ASP A 193 20.76 32.72 -23.10
C ASP A 193 19.24 32.92 -23.14
N VAL A 194 18.61 32.85 -24.32
CA VAL A 194 17.16 32.95 -24.44
C VAL A 194 16.48 31.72 -23.79
N THR A 195 16.94 30.52 -24.13
CA THR A 195 16.37 29.26 -23.62
C THR A 195 16.71 29.01 -22.14
N CYS A 196 17.99 29.12 -21.79
CA CYS A 196 18.50 28.85 -20.45
C CYS A 196 18.28 30.03 -19.49
N GLY A 197 17.83 31.17 -20.00
CA GLY A 197 17.41 32.32 -19.22
C GLY A 197 18.35 33.51 -19.32
N LYS A 198 17.77 34.65 -19.69
CA LYS A 198 18.33 36.00 -19.67
C LYS A 198 17.45 36.84 -18.75
N SER A 199 17.97 37.92 -18.17
CA SER A 199 17.15 38.80 -17.31
C SER A 199 15.88 39.25 -18.04
N GLY A 200 14.71 38.99 -17.47
CA GLY A 200 13.40 39.43 -17.97
C GLY A 200 12.41 38.28 -18.23
N ALA A 201 11.17 38.63 -18.57
CA ALA A 201 10.08 37.70 -18.86
C ALA A 201 10.13 37.19 -20.30
N ASP A 202 11.28 36.64 -20.73
CA ASP A 202 11.40 36.10 -22.09
C ASP A 202 10.45 34.89 -22.28
N ALA A 203 9.60 34.96 -23.29
CA ALA A 203 8.64 33.91 -23.61
C ALA A 203 9.35 32.57 -23.94
N ASP A 204 10.56 32.66 -24.49
CA ASP A 204 11.36 31.52 -24.92
C ASP A 204 12.30 30.99 -23.82
N ASN A 205 12.32 31.61 -22.63
CA ASN A 205 12.98 31.01 -21.47
C ASN A 205 12.24 29.74 -21.05
N LYS A 206 12.94 28.61 -21.12
CA LYS A 206 12.46 27.26 -20.81
C LYS A 206 13.14 26.65 -19.58
N ALA A 207 14.01 27.37 -18.88
CA ALA A 207 14.58 26.88 -17.62
C ALA A 207 13.46 26.42 -16.67
N GLY A 208 13.56 25.19 -16.18
CA GLY A 208 12.53 24.56 -15.35
C GLY A 208 11.49 23.72 -16.10
N SER A 209 11.52 23.66 -17.43
CA SER A 209 10.61 22.80 -18.19
C SER A 209 10.93 21.32 -18.04
N SER A 210 12.21 20.97 -17.88
CA SER A 210 12.66 19.60 -17.69
C SER A 210 14.06 19.55 -17.08
N ILE A 211 14.36 18.49 -16.33
CA ILE A 211 15.71 18.26 -15.78
C ILE A 211 16.73 18.12 -16.92
N TYR A 212 16.33 17.51 -18.04
CA TYR A 212 17.17 17.32 -19.22
C TYR A 212 17.65 18.64 -19.83
N LEU A 213 16.76 19.64 -19.88
CA LEU A 213 17.13 20.98 -20.33
C LEU A 213 18.01 21.69 -19.31
N ASP A 214 17.66 21.67 -18.03
CA ASP A 214 18.44 22.37 -17.00
C ASP A 214 19.87 21.81 -16.90
N ILE A 215 20.05 20.49 -16.97
CA ILE A 215 21.37 19.84 -17.08
C ILE A 215 22.13 20.34 -18.31
N THR A 216 21.46 20.43 -19.47
CA THR A 216 22.08 20.97 -20.70
C THR A 216 22.53 22.41 -20.49
N CYS A 217 21.71 23.25 -19.88
CA CYS A 217 22.02 24.65 -19.56
C CYS A 217 23.22 24.80 -18.62
N LEU A 218 23.36 23.92 -17.61
CA LEU A 218 24.49 23.92 -16.68
C LEU A 218 25.76 23.31 -17.27
N CYS A 219 25.65 22.29 -18.11
CA CYS A 219 26.77 21.38 -18.36
C CYS A 219 27.26 21.39 -19.81
N ALA A 220 26.38 21.65 -20.77
CA ALA A 220 26.76 21.58 -22.18
C ALA A 220 27.85 22.58 -22.56
N LYS A 221 28.68 22.18 -23.54
CA LYS A 221 29.80 22.95 -24.07
C LYS A 221 29.38 24.34 -24.57
N HIS A 222 30.30 25.31 -24.51
CA HIS A 222 30.14 26.61 -25.15
C HIS A 222 31.40 27.00 -25.94
N GLY A 223 31.25 27.20 -27.26
CA GLY A 223 32.32 27.69 -28.13
C GLY A 223 33.57 26.81 -28.19
N THR A 224 34.74 27.43 -28.32
CA THR A 224 36.04 26.76 -28.51
C THR A 224 36.85 26.54 -27.22
N SER A 225 36.37 27.00 -26.07
CA SER A 225 37.08 26.83 -24.80
C SER A 225 37.02 25.37 -24.34
N THR A 226 38.18 24.73 -24.20
CA THR A 226 38.33 23.34 -23.74
C THR A 226 37.89 23.13 -22.28
N ALA A 227 37.88 24.19 -21.47
CA ALA A 227 37.38 24.18 -20.08
C ALA A 227 35.83 24.07 -19.98
N THR A 228 35.13 24.02 -21.12
CA THR A 228 33.65 24.04 -21.16
C THR A 228 32.99 22.69 -21.49
N HIS A 229 33.75 21.62 -21.77
CA HIS A 229 33.25 20.33 -22.28
C HIS A 229 32.56 19.45 -21.21
N GLY A 230 31.41 19.84 -20.64
CA GLY A 230 30.78 19.07 -19.54
C GLY A 230 31.51 19.17 -18.19
N LYS A 231 32.84 19.38 -18.22
CA LYS A 231 33.73 19.43 -17.06
C LYS A 231 33.39 20.50 -16.02
N ALA A 232 32.75 21.59 -16.42
CA ALA A 232 32.28 22.57 -15.43
C ALA A 232 31.29 21.95 -14.43
N CYS A 233 30.49 20.97 -14.84
CA CYS A 233 29.58 20.26 -13.93
C CYS A 233 30.26 19.13 -13.17
N ALA A 234 31.16 18.38 -13.82
CA ALA A 234 32.02 17.42 -13.15
C ALA A 234 33.20 17.08 -14.08
N ASN A 235 34.43 17.24 -13.61
CA ASN A 235 35.64 16.86 -14.35
C ASN A 235 35.76 15.34 -14.56
N THR A 236 35.00 14.55 -13.81
CA THR A 236 34.84 13.10 -14.00
C THR A 236 33.84 12.75 -15.10
N CYS A 237 33.02 13.71 -15.57
CA CYS A 237 32.11 13.55 -16.69
C CYS A 237 32.89 13.62 -18.01
N ASN A 238 33.56 12.53 -18.37
CA ASN A 238 34.49 12.43 -19.51
C ASN A 238 33.90 11.70 -20.73
N GLU A 239 32.59 11.81 -20.94
CA GLU A 239 31.91 11.19 -22.09
C GLU A 239 32.39 11.80 -23.42
N ALA A 240 32.77 10.95 -24.38
CA ALA A 240 33.43 11.34 -25.63
C ALA A 240 32.64 12.36 -26.48
N ASN A 241 31.31 12.37 -26.34
CA ASN A 241 30.42 13.19 -27.16
C ASN A 241 30.03 14.53 -26.54
N LEU A 242 30.63 14.94 -25.41
CA LEU A 242 30.39 16.27 -24.79
C LEU A 242 31.18 17.42 -25.45
N ASN A 243 31.86 17.12 -26.55
CA ASN A 243 32.69 18.05 -27.30
C ASN A 243 31.91 18.92 -28.30
N THR A 244 30.60 18.74 -28.43
CA THR A 244 29.74 19.53 -29.34
C THR A 244 28.90 20.52 -28.53
N PRO A 245 28.90 21.84 -28.84
CA PRO A 245 28.02 22.79 -28.19
C PRO A 245 26.57 22.63 -28.70
N PRO A 246 25.54 22.88 -27.87
CA PRO A 246 24.18 22.95 -28.36
C PRO A 246 24.06 24.17 -29.29
N ALA A 247 23.44 23.97 -30.44
CA ALA A 247 23.26 24.98 -31.47
C ALA A 247 21.79 25.08 -31.87
N ALA A 248 21.41 26.20 -32.51
CA ALA A 248 20.04 26.44 -32.94
C ALA A 248 19.56 25.31 -33.86
N ASP A 249 18.35 24.79 -33.57
CA ASP A 249 17.67 23.73 -34.33
C ASP A 249 18.47 22.42 -34.51
N THR A 250 19.52 22.22 -33.70
CA THR A 250 20.37 21.03 -33.76
C THR A 250 19.88 19.98 -32.76
N ASN A 251 19.77 18.73 -33.22
CA ASN A 251 19.48 17.61 -32.33
C ASN A 251 20.68 17.35 -31.39
N TYR A 252 20.43 17.52 -30.09
CA TYR A 252 21.38 17.41 -28.98
C TYR A 252 21.05 16.23 -28.05
N LEU A 253 20.23 15.28 -28.51
CA LEU A 253 19.73 14.18 -27.69
C LEU A 253 20.86 13.34 -27.10
N GLU A 254 21.82 12.91 -27.92
CA GLU A 254 22.92 12.05 -27.49
C GLU A 254 23.82 12.72 -26.45
N GLN A 255 24.13 14.00 -26.65
CA GLN A 255 24.96 14.76 -25.72
C GLN A 255 24.22 14.98 -24.39
N ALA A 256 22.93 15.32 -24.44
CA ALA A 256 22.12 15.46 -23.24
C ALA A 256 21.96 14.12 -22.48
N ASP A 257 21.88 12.99 -23.19
CA ASP A 257 21.86 11.65 -22.58
C ASP A 257 23.16 11.39 -21.82
N ASN A 258 24.30 11.73 -22.42
CA ASN A 258 25.60 11.58 -21.79
C ASN A 258 25.78 12.51 -20.58
N LEU A 259 25.27 13.74 -20.65
CA LEU A 259 25.22 14.63 -19.48
C LEU A 259 24.35 14.03 -18.35
N LEU A 260 23.20 13.46 -18.70
CA LEU A 260 22.32 12.79 -17.73
C LEU A 260 22.94 11.51 -17.15
N LYS A 261 23.78 10.78 -17.90
CA LYS A 261 24.56 9.64 -17.38
C LYS A 261 25.54 10.09 -16.31
N CYS A 262 26.17 11.25 -16.46
CA CYS A 262 27.08 11.79 -15.45
C CYS A 262 26.42 12.02 -14.09
N CYS A 263 25.09 12.11 -14.02
CA CYS A 263 24.38 12.17 -12.75
C CYS A 263 24.49 10.89 -11.90
N GLN A 264 24.83 9.74 -12.47
CA GLN A 264 24.93 8.48 -11.72
C GLN A 264 25.92 8.55 -10.55
N ALA A 265 26.99 9.35 -10.67
CA ALA A 265 27.96 9.58 -9.60
C ALA A 265 27.39 10.30 -8.37
N PHE A 266 26.20 10.90 -8.51
CA PHE A 266 25.50 11.67 -7.47
C PHE A 266 24.18 11.00 -7.06
N ALA A 267 24.07 9.69 -7.23
CA ALA A 267 22.90 8.93 -6.82
C ALA A 267 22.74 8.96 -5.30
N LEU A 268 21.50 9.21 -4.85
CA LEU A 268 21.15 9.05 -3.44
C LEU A 268 20.97 7.57 -3.14
N HIS A 269 21.51 7.07 -2.03
CA HIS A 269 21.17 5.77 -1.46
C HIS A 269 19.84 5.82 -0.72
N ARG A 270 18.79 6.36 -1.35
CA ARG A 270 17.46 6.53 -0.74
C ARG A 270 16.37 6.14 -1.73
N GLU A 271 15.28 5.59 -1.20
CA GLU A 271 14.11 5.22 -1.99
C GLU A 271 13.35 6.44 -2.50
N LEU A 272 12.69 6.28 -3.65
CA LEU A 272 11.78 7.26 -4.22
C LEU A 272 10.51 7.34 -3.36
N ASN A 273 10.39 8.42 -2.61
CA ASN A 273 9.22 8.75 -1.80
C ASN A 273 9.13 10.26 -1.58
N GLU A 274 8.02 10.72 -0.99
CA GLU A 274 7.76 12.15 -0.79
C GLU A 274 8.88 12.84 0.01
N ALA A 275 9.34 12.23 1.11
CA ALA A 275 10.38 12.81 1.96
C ALA A 275 11.72 12.97 1.23
N THR A 276 12.13 11.97 0.45
CA THR A 276 13.37 12.04 -0.34
C THR A 276 13.26 13.11 -1.43
N VAL A 277 12.12 13.20 -2.13
CA VAL A 277 11.90 14.25 -3.15
C VAL A 277 11.90 15.64 -2.51
N THR A 278 11.17 15.85 -1.41
CA THR A 278 11.14 17.13 -0.70
C THR A 278 12.53 17.54 -0.21
N SER A 279 13.31 16.62 0.36
CA SER A 279 14.67 16.90 0.81
C SER A 279 15.61 17.26 -0.35
N ALA A 280 15.50 16.56 -1.48
CA ALA A 280 16.29 16.84 -2.67
C ALA A 280 15.92 18.21 -3.28
N LEU A 281 14.62 18.53 -3.33
CA LEU A 281 14.13 19.84 -3.77
C LEU A 281 14.61 20.96 -2.85
N ALA A 282 14.56 20.79 -1.53
CA ALA A 282 15.08 21.80 -0.60
C ALA A 282 16.58 22.06 -0.81
N THR A 283 17.36 21.00 -1.04
CA THR A 283 18.79 21.10 -1.37
C THR A 283 19.00 21.86 -2.68
N PHE A 284 18.23 21.53 -3.71
CA PHE A 284 18.24 22.22 -5.00
C PHE A 284 17.91 23.71 -4.87
N ILE A 285 16.83 24.06 -4.15
CA ILE A 285 16.44 25.46 -3.91
C ILE A 285 17.54 26.22 -3.18
N GLY A 286 18.19 25.58 -2.20
CA GLY A 286 19.34 26.16 -1.50
C GLY A 286 20.58 26.42 -2.37
N LYS A 287 20.66 25.81 -3.56
CA LYS A 287 21.74 26.07 -4.54
C LYS A 287 21.39 27.18 -5.54
N LEU A 288 20.18 27.73 -5.51
CA LEU A 288 19.83 28.88 -6.35
C LEU A 288 20.54 30.14 -5.86
N LYS A 289 21.21 30.82 -6.78
CA LYS A 289 21.78 32.14 -6.58
C LYS A 289 20.70 33.19 -6.72
N HIS A 290 20.79 34.19 -5.85
CA HIS A 290 19.89 35.33 -5.80
C HIS A 290 20.65 36.62 -6.05
N LYS A 291 19.90 37.65 -6.45
CA LYS A 291 20.39 39.01 -6.60
C LYS A 291 20.97 39.49 -5.27
N GLN A 292 22.25 39.84 -5.29
CA GLN A 292 22.96 40.42 -4.15
C GLN A 292 23.44 41.83 -4.52
N GLY A 293 22.87 42.83 -3.85
CA GLY A 293 23.22 44.24 -4.04
C GLY A 293 22.97 44.75 -5.46
N SER A 294 23.84 45.66 -5.92
CA SER A 294 23.80 46.27 -7.26
C SER A 294 24.60 45.49 -8.31
N THR A 295 25.42 44.53 -7.88
CA THR A 295 26.38 43.81 -8.73
C THR A 295 25.69 42.71 -9.53
N THR A 296 25.10 41.69 -8.90
CA THR A 296 24.42 40.60 -9.61
C THR A 296 22.97 40.96 -9.90
N LYS A 297 22.54 40.98 -11.17
CA LYS A 297 21.18 41.42 -11.55
C LYS A 297 20.16 40.29 -11.69
N GLN A 298 20.60 39.03 -11.63
CA GLN A 298 19.75 37.86 -11.81
C GLN A 298 19.26 37.28 -10.48
N ASN A 299 18.06 36.72 -10.48
CA ASN A 299 17.46 36.00 -9.36
C ASN A 299 17.12 34.57 -9.81
N TYR A 300 17.08 33.63 -8.87
CA TYR A 300 16.73 32.23 -9.11
C TYR A 300 17.60 31.60 -10.20
N VAL A 301 18.92 31.65 -10.01
CA VAL A 301 19.88 31.11 -10.98
C VAL A 301 20.57 29.88 -10.42
N LEU A 302 20.48 28.76 -11.13
CA LEU A 302 21.25 27.56 -10.82
C LEU A 302 22.53 27.57 -11.66
N GLY A 303 23.70 27.54 -11.01
CA GLY A 303 25.01 27.56 -11.66
C GLY A 303 25.74 28.90 -11.54
N GLU A 304 26.88 28.97 -12.20
CA GLU A 304 27.83 30.08 -12.07
C GLU A 304 27.59 31.22 -13.07
N LEU A 305 27.72 32.45 -12.57
CA LEU A 305 27.65 33.72 -13.30
C LEU A 305 28.95 34.50 -13.09
N ASP A 306 29.34 35.30 -14.07
CA ASP A 306 30.41 36.29 -13.92
C ASP A 306 29.84 37.68 -13.64
N SER A 307 30.51 38.41 -12.73
CA SER A 307 30.23 39.82 -12.43
C SER A 307 28.73 40.11 -12.26
N THR A 308 28.11 40.80 -13.22
CA THR A 308 26.69 41.20 -13.13
C THR A 308 25.70 40.13 -13.60
N GLY A 309 26.15 39.14 -14.36
CA GLY A 309 25.28 38.19 -15.04
C GLY A 309 24.35 38.83 -16.09
N ALA A 310 24.66 40.04 -16.58
CA ALA A 310 23.79 40.79 -17.50
C ALA A 310 23.58 40.10 -18.86
N ALA A 311 24.54 39.27 -19.31
CA ALA A 311 24.37 38.51 -20.55
C ALA A 311 23.50 37.25 -20.36
N GLY A 312 23.17 36.87 -19.12
CA GLY A 312 22.38 35.69 -18.81
C GLY A 312 23.15 34.38 -18.98
N CYS A 313 22.41 33.28 -19.11
CA CYS A 313 22.96 31.93 -19.19
C CYS A 313 23.42 31.56 -20.61
N THR A 314 24.49 32.20 -21.06
CA THR A 314 25.09 32.01 -22.40
C THR A 314 25.81 30.67 -22.58
N GLY A 315 26.09 29.96 -21.48
CA GLY A 315 26.88 28.73 -21.46
C GLY A 315 28.35 28.93 -21.08
N ASN A 316 28.76 30.16 -20.77
CA ASN A 316 30.11 30.50 -20.33
C ASN A 316 30.05 31.72 -19.40
N LYS A 317 30.86 31.72 -18.34
CA LYS A 317 31.00 32.88 -17.45
C LYS A 317 31.51 34.13 -18.16
N ALA A 318 32.40 34.00 -19.14
CA ALA A 318 33.04 35.18 -19.75
C ALA A 318 32.03 36.24 -20.25
N SER A 319 32.43 37.51 -20.18
CA SER A 319 31.66 38.66 -20.69
C SER A 319 30.32 38.90 -19.98
N ASN A 320 30.29 38.80 -18.65
CA ASN A 320 29.07 38.91 -17.82
C ASN A 320 28.01 37.83 -18.12
N GLY A 321 28.45 36.70 -18.65
CA GLY A 321 27.60 35.55 -18.92
C GLY A 321 27.53 34.60 -17.73
N GLY A 322 26.95 33.44 -17.98
CA GLY A 322 26.88 32.35 -17.03
C GLY A 322 26.75 31.02 -17.71
N LYS A 323 27.20 30.00 -16.99
CA LYS A 323 26.94 28.61 -17.34
C LYS A 323 25.92 28.11 -16.33
N CYS A 324 24.65 28.34 -16.64
CA CYS A 324 23.59 28.30 -15.65
C CYS A 324 22.23 28.00 -16.29
N ALA A 325 21.22 27.82 -15.45
CA ALA A 325 19.80 27.96 -15.79
C ALA A 325 19.21 29.07 -14.91
N ALA A 326 18.63 30.11 -15.52
CA ALA A 326 18.00 31.23 -14.84
C ALA A 326 16.47 31.12 -14.96
N TYR A 327 15.83 30.77 -13.86
CA TYR A 327 14.41 30.50 -13.80
C TYR A 327 13.56 31.78 -13.76
N LYS A 328 12.34 31.69 -14.29
CA LYS A 328 11.39 32.82 -14.25
C LYS A 328 10.94 33.10 -12.81
N PRO A 329 10.92 34.37 -12.35
CA PRO A 329 10.48 34.73 -11.00
C PRO A 329 9.08 34.24 -10.63
N GLU A 330 8.15 34.18 -11.60
CA GLU A 330 6.80 33.65 -11.39
C GLU A 330 6.78 32.19 -10.88
N LEU A 331 7.79 31.37 -11.17
CA LEU A 331 7.88 29.99 -10.68
C LEU A 331 8.12 29.92 -9.15
N PHE A 332 8.53 31.02 -8.52
CA PHE A 332 8.78 31.10 -7.08
C PHE A 332 7.77 31.99 -6.35
N THR A 333 6.77 32.50 -7.08
CA THR A 333 5.71 33.32 -6.50
C THR A 333 4.65 32.43 -5.86
N LYS A 334 4.32 32.70 -4.59
CA LYS A 334 3.25 31.97 -3.88
C LYS A 334 1.94 31.99 -4.68
N GLY A 335 1.30 30.84 -4.82
CA GLY A 335 0.05 30.68 -5.57
C GLY A 335 0.21 30.52 -7.09
N LYS A 336 1.45 30.37 -7.58
CA LYS A 336 1.76 29.95 -8.96
C LYS A 336 2.20 28.48 -9.01
N ALA A 337 2.27 27.92 -10.21
CA ALA A 337 2.47 26.48 -10.45
C ALA A 337 3.85 25.92 -10.04
N GLY A 338 4.80 26.75 -9.59
CA GLY A 338 6.13 26.25 -9.23
C GLY A 338 7.00 25.94 -10.46
N ILE A 339 8.10 25.21 -10.25
CA ILE A 339 8.94 24.68 -11.34
C ILE A 339 8.27 23.42 -11.92
N PRO A 340 7.94 23.36 -13.22
CA PRO A 340 7.20 22.24 -13.80
C PRO A 340 7.80 20.86 -13.54
N TRP A 341 9.10 20.66 -13.79
CA TRP A 341 9.71 19.34 -13.55
C TRP A 341 9.71 18.94 -12.07
N ALA A 342 9.74 19.91 -11.15
CA ALA A 342 9.71 19.65 -9.71
C ALA A 342 8.32 19.18 -9.27
N GLU A 343 7.26 19.79 -9.82
CA GLU A 343 5.88 19.36 -9.60
C GLU A 343 5.66 17.92 -10.06
N HIS A 344 6.15 17.57 -11.26
CA HIS A 344 6.09 16.20 -11.76
C HIS A 344 6.83 15.18 -10.88
N LEU A 345 7.98 15.55 -10.30
CA LEU A 345 8.68 14.69 -9.33
C LEU A 345 7.90 14.49 -8.03
N VAL A 346 7.25 15.53 -7.52
CA VAL A 346 6.36 15.41 -6.35
C VAL A 346 5.18 14.50 -6.68
N ASN A 347 4.57 14.66 -7.85
CA ASN A 347 3.47 13.82 -8.32
C ASN A 347 3.90 12.35 -8.50
N THR A 348 5.14 12.11 -8.95
CA THR A 348 5.70 10.75 -9.04
C THR A 348 5.67 10.07 -7.66
N ALA A 349 6.18 10.74 -6.64
CA ALA A 349 6.22 10.20 -5.28
C ALA A 349 4.81 9.96 -4.70
N GLN A 350 3.89 10.92 -4.89
CA GLN A 350 2.50 10.78 -4.45
C GLN A 350 1.78 9.62 -5.13
N LYS A 351 1.92 9.49 -6.46
CA LYS A 351 1.30 8.38 -7.21
C LYS A 351 1.85 7.04 -6.76
N LEU A 352 3.17 6.93 -6.57
CA LEU A 352 3.80 5.72 -6.05
C LEU A 352 3.29 5.36 -4.65
N GLN A 353 3.19 6.33 -3.75
CA GLN A 353 2.61 6.10 -2.41
C GLN A 353 1.15 5.66 -2.48
N ASN A 354 0.38 6.21 -3.42
CA ASN A 354 -1.00 5.79 -3.63
C ASN A 354 -1.09 4.33 -4.12
N LYS A 355 -0.13 3.82 -4.90
CA LYS A 355 -0.07 2.39 -5.25
C LYS A 355 0.06 1.50 -4.01
N TYR A 356 0.94 1.85 -3.07
CA TYR A 356 1.06 1.12 -1.80
C TYR A 356 -0.21 1.19 -0.96
N LYS A 357 -0.88 2.35 -0.91
CA LYS A 357 -2.18 2.49 -0.23
C LYS A 357 -3.26 1.63 -0.90
N THR A 358 -3.29 1.57 -2.22
CA THR A 358 -4.21 0.71 -2.98
C THR A 358 -3.96 -0.77 -2.70
N LEU A 359 -2.70 -1.21 -2.64
CA LEU A 359 -2.37 -2.59 -2.25
C LEU A 359 -2.84 -2.91 -0.83
N SER A 360 -2.62 -2.00 0.13
CA SER A 360 -3.13 -2.15 1.50
C SER A 360 -4.66 -2.24 1.55
N ALA A 361 -5.36 -1.45 0.72
CA ALA A 361 -6.81 -1.54 0.60
C ALA A 361 -7.27 -2.89 0.01
N LEU A 362 -6.52 -3.48 -0.93
CA LEU A 362 -6.79 -4.82 -1.47
C LEU A 362 -6.68 -5.90 -0.40
N HIS A 363 -5.65 -5.85 0.45
CA HIS A 363 -5.54 -6.76 1.61
C HIS A 363 -6.66 -6.56 2.64
N THR A 364 -7.15 -5.33 2.79
CA THR A 364 -8.30 -5.06 3.66
C THR A 364 -9.56 -5.74 3.13
N ILE A 365 -9.79 -5.68 1.82
CA ILE A 365 -10.88 -6.42 1.16
C ILE A 365 -10.68 -7.94 1.33
N GLU A 366 -9.45 -8.43 1.22
CA GLU A 366 -9.13 -9.84 1.44
C GLU A 366 -9.48 -10.29 2.85
N ALA A 367 -9.13 -9.49 3.87
CA ALA A 367 -9.49 -9.78 5.26
C ALA A 367 -11.01 -9.86 5.47
N GLN A 368 -11.78 -8.95 4.84
CA GLN A 368 -13.24 -8.99 4.86
C GLN A 368 -13.79 -10.25 4.18
N LEU A 369 -13.26 -10.61 3.00
CA LEU A 369 -13.64 -11.83 2.30
C LEU A 369 -13.29 -13.09 3.10
N ARG A 370 -12.14 -13.13 3.80
CA ARG A 370 -11.79 -14.23 4.71
C ARG A 370 -12.79 -14.36 5.85
N LEU A 371 -13.23 -13.24 6.45
CA LEU A 371 -14.25 -13.24 7.50
C LEU A 371 -15.60 -13.74 6.97
N ILE A 372 -16.02 -13.28 5.79
CA ILE A 372 -17.23 -13.76 5.14
C ILE A 372 -17.11 -15.27 4.86
N ASN A 373 -15.98 -15.72 4.32
CA ASN A 373 -15.75 -17.13 4.00
C ASN A 373 -15.81 -18.01 5.26
N ALA A 374 -15.18 -17.58 6.35
CA ALA A 374 -15.23 -18.27 7.64
C ALA A 374 -16.66 -18.31 8.20
N THR A 375 -17.40 -17.20 8.11
CA THR A 375 -18.80 -17.12 8.54
C THR A 375 -19.68 -18.08 7.74
N VAL A 376 -19.52 -18.12 6.42
CA VAL A 376 -20.23 -19.04 5.52
C VAL A 376 -19.92 -20.50 5.87
N HIS A 377 -18.66 -20.84 6.10
CA HIS A 377 -18.27 -22.21 6.47
C HIS A 377 -18.66 -22.59 7.90
N SER A 378 -18.89 -21.64 8.80
CA SER A 378 -19.37 -21.93 10.15
C SER A 378 -20.74 -22.62 10.15
N TYR A 379 -21.58 -22.37 9.14
CA TYR A 379 -22.89 -23.00 8.99
C TYR A 379 -22.81 -24.52 8.79
N LEU A 380 -21.68 -25.05 8.32
CA LEU A 380 -21.45 -26.50 8.23
C LEU A 380 -21.50 -27.19 9.60
N TYR A 381 -21.23 -26.45 10.67
CA TYR A 381 -21.17 -26.95 12.04
C TYR A 381 -22.32 -26.44 12.91
N GLN A 382 -23.23 -25.62 12.37
CA GLN A 382 -24.38 -25.05 13.09
C GLN A 382 -25.65 -25.92 13.01
N ASN A 383 -25.65 -26.97 12.20
CA ASN A 383 -26.60 -28.05 12.38
C ASN A 383 -26.08 -28.97 13.49
N PRO A 384 -26.87 -29.29 14.53
CA PRO A 384 -26.53 -30.43 15.36
C PRO A 384 -26.42 -31.61 14.40
N VAL A 385 -25.25 -32.25 14.41
CA VAL A 385 -25.10 -33.54 13.77
C VAL A 385 -26.20 -34.40 14.39
N GLN A 386 -27.29 -34.63 13.66
CA GLN A 386 -28.00 -35.89 13.79
C GLN A 386 -26.96 -36.90 13.36
N VAL A 387 -26.19 -37.37 14.34
CA VAL A 387 -25.41 -38.57 14.18
C VAL A 387 -26.47 -39.61 13.87
N LEU A 388 -26.54 -40.02 12.61
CA LEU A 388 -27.12 -41.29 12.23
C LEU A 388 -26.32 -42.37 12.96
N SER A 389 -26.60 -42.54 14.25
CA SER A 389 -26.42 -43.81 14.94
C SER A 389 -27.77 -44.48 14.89
N THR A 390 -27.88 -45.38 13.92
CA THR A 390 -28.79 -46.51 13.97
C THR A 390 -28.60 -47.26 15.29
N THR A 391 -29.33 -46.88 16.32
CA THR A 391 -29.68 -47.75 17.45
C THR A 391 -31.01 -47.29 18.00
N ALA A 392 -31.91 -48.26 18.17
CA ALA A 392 -33.28 -48.16 18.69
C ALA A 392 -33.43 -47.21 19.90
N PRO A 393 -34.64 -46.66 20.15
CA PRO A 393 -34.87 -45.74 21.27
C PRO A 393 -34.53 -46.41 22.60
N VAL A 394 -33.46 -45.95 23.25
CA VAL A 394 -33.19 -46.29 24.64
C VAL A 394 -34.11 -45.44 25.50
N VAL A 395 -35.15 -46.08 26.03
CA VAL A 395 -35.92 -45.59 27.17
C VAL A 395 -34.94 -45.27 28.29
N LYS A 396 -34.84 -44.00 28.71
CA LYS A 396 -34.07 -43.62 29.91
C LYS A 396 -34.70 -44.28 31.14
N LYS A 397 -34.07 -45.34 31.66
CA LYS A 397 -34.38 -45.87 33.00
C LYS A 397 -33.86 -44.87 34.02
N GLN A 398 -34.78 -44.23 34.75
CA GLN A 398 -34.46 -43.37 35.89
C GLN A 398 -34.02 -44.28 37.06
N LEU A 399 -32.86 -44.02 37.68
CA LEU A 399 -32.46 -44.75 38.90
C LEU A 399 -33.47 -44.46 40.03
N PRO A 400 -33.77 -45.46 40.88
CA PRO A 400 -34.52 -45.28 42.11
C PRO A 400 -33.76 -44.38 43.09
N THR A 401 -34.51 -43.67 43.92
CA THR A 401 -34.01 -42.85 45.02
C THR A 401 -33.56 -43.70 46.21
N GLU A 402 -32.73 -43.14 47.08
CA GLU A 402 -32.29 -43.79 48.34
C GLU A 402 -33.49 -44.26 49.19
N ALA A 403 -34.58 -43.48 49.22
CA ALA A 403 -35.80 -43.85 49.94
C ALA A 403 -36.55 -45.02 49.30
N GLU A 404 -36.40 -45.26 47.99
CA GLU A 404 -36.97 -46.40 47.29
C GLU A 404 -36.14 -47.67 47.50
N CYS A 405 -34.81 -47.55 47.54
CA CYS A 405 -33.93 -48.66 47.93
C CYS A 405 -34.22 -49.13 49.36
N ASN A 406 -34.37 -48.19 50.30
CA ASN A 406 -34.59 -48.48 51.73
C ASN A 406 -35.93 -49.17 52.02
N LYS A 407 -36.88 -49.20 51.07
CA LYS A 407 -38.13 -49.99 51.19
C LYS A 407 -37.90 -51.50 51.06
N HIS A 408 -36.76 -51.91 50.49
CA HIS A 408 -36.41 -53.32 50.36
C HIS A 408 -35.78 -53.82 51.67
N THR A 409 -36.58 -54.43 52.53
CA THR A 409 -36.13 -54.95 53.84
C THR A 409 -35.63 -56.39 53.80
N LYS A 410 -35.51 -57.00 52.61
CA LYS A 410 -35.00 -58.36 52.38
C LYS A 410 -33.93 -58.37 51.30
N SER A 411 -32.83 -59.11 51.53
CA SER A 411 -31.66 -59.16 50.63
C SER A 411 -32.03 -59.54 49.19
N GLU A 412 -32.93 -60.51 48.99
CA GLU A 412 -33.32 -61.00 47.66
C GLU A 412 -34.08 -59.96 46.81
N LYS A 413 -34.64 -58.95 47.47
CA LYS A 413 -35.38 -57.87 46.79
C LYS A 413 -34.52 -56.62 46.59
N CYS A 414 -33.29 -56.61 47.10
CA CYS A 414 -32.34 -55.50 46.97
C CYS A 414 -31.43 -55.77 45.76
N ASN A 415 -31.82 -55.26 44.60
CA ASN A 415 -31.13 -55.51 43.34
C ASN A 415 -30.56 -54.20 42.75
N ASP A 416 -29.59 -54.31 41.85
CA ASP A 416 -29.00 -53.16 41.15
C ASP A 416 -30.11 -52.27 40.57
N PRO A 417 -30.06 -50.95 40.81
CA PRO A 417 -28.92 -50.13 41.27
C PRO A 417 -28.80 -49.92 42.80
N CYS A 418 -29.54 -50.68 43.62
CA CYS A 418 -29.43 -50.69 45.09
C CYS A 418 -28.51 -51.83 45.57
N LYS A 419 -27.84 -51.64 46.70
CA LYS A 419 -26.87 -52.58 47.29
C LYS A 419 -27.24 -52.96 48.71
N TRP A 420 -27.21 -54.27 48.98
CA TRP A 420 -27.51 -54.81 50.30
C TRP A 420 -26.28 -54.76 51.23
N ASN A 421 -26.47 -54.25 52.45
CA ASN A 421 -25.51 -54.24 53.53
C ASN A 421 -26.07 -54.99 54.75
N GLY A 422 -25.70 -56.26 54.88
CA GLY A 422 -26.16 -57.13 55.98
C GLY A 422 -25.74 -56.64 57.38
N ASN A 423 -24.68 -55.83 57.46
CA ASN A 423 -24.08 -55.33 58.70
C ASN A 423 -24.67 -54.00 59.17
N ALA A 424 -25.62 -53.40 58.44
CA ALA A 424 -26.30 -52.20 58.91
C ALA A 424 -27.14 -52.50 60.15
N THR A 425 -26.99 -51.68 61.19
CA THR A 425 -27.69 -51.83 62.48
C THR A 425 -29.17 -51.47 62.41
N ASP A 426 -29.54 -50.64 61.43
CA ASP A 426 -30.93 -50.30 61.11
C ASP A 426 -31.49 -51.23 60.02
N ALA A 427 -32.53 -51.99 60.36
CA ALA A 427 -33.18 -52.93 59.44
C ALA A 427 -33.76 -52.24 58.19
N ASN A 428 -34.10 -50.96 58.27
CA ASN A 428 -34.65 -50.17 57.17
C ASN A 428 -33.57 -49.52 56.29
N LYS A 429 -32.29 -49.74 56.59
CA LYS A 429 -31.13 -49.23 55.81
C LYS A 429 -30.20 -50.35 55.35
N LYS A 430 -30.69 -51.59 55.35
CA LYS A 430 -29.95 -52.73 54.84
C LYS A 430 -29.90 -52.77 53.31
N CYS A 431 -30.75 -52.01 52.61
CA CYS A 431 -30.69 -51.85 51.15
C CYS A 431 -30.62 -50.36 50.78
N SER A 432 -29.45 -49.89 50.36
CA SER A 432 -29.22 -48.47 50.02
C SER A 432 -28.82 -48.32 48.56
N LEU A 433 -28.99 -47.13 47.98
CA LEU A 433 -28.54 -46.85 46.62
C LEU A 433 -27.01 -47.02 46.56
N ASP A 434 -26.51 -47.71 45.53
CA ASP A 434 -25.07 -47.91 45.40
C ASP A 434 -24.36 -46.55 45.19
N PRO A 435 -23.40 -46.17 46.05
CA PRO A 435 -22.67 -44.90 45.93
C PRO A 435 -21.98 -44.72 44.58
N ALA A 436 -21.51 -45.82 43.94
CA ALA A 436 -20.90 -45.75 42.62
C ALA A 436 -21.92 -45.40 41.53
N LYS A 437 -23.17 -45.87 41.68
CA LYS A 437 -24.29 -45.57 40.78
C LYS A 437 -24.89 -44.18 41.02
N ALA A 438 -24.86 -43.70 42.26
CA ALA A 438 -25.22 -42.32 42.60
C ALA A 438 -24.20 -41.29 42.04
N ALA A 439 -22.90 -41.63 42.05
CA ALA A 439 -21.84 -40.79 41.50
C ALA A 439 -21.92 -40.65 39.96
N GLU A 440 -22.29 -41.72 39.24
CA GLU A 440 -22.54 -41.67 37.79
C GLU A 440 -23.66 -40.68 37.40
N GLN A 441 -24.65 -40.47 38.28
CA GLN A 441 -25.72 -39.47 38.08
C GLN A 441 -25.32 -38.02 38.46
N GLN A 442 -24.38 -37.82 39.39
CA GLN A 442 -23.91 -36.47 39.73
C GLN A 442 -22.96 -35.90 38.67
N ALA A 443 -22.15 -36.74 38.02
CA ALA A 443 -21.34 -36.34 36.86
C ALA A 443 -22.19 -35.88 35.66
N THR A 444 -23.48 -36.23 35.63
CA THR A 444 -24.45 -35.83 34.58
C THR A 444 -25.43 -34.74 34.99
N LYS A 445 -25.33 -34.16 36.21
CA LYS A 445 -26.35 -33.23 36.76
C LYS A 445 -25.96 -31.75 36.88
N THR A 446 -24.74 -31.33 36.60
CA THR A 446 -24.42 -29.89 36.50
C THR A 446 -24.41 -29.43 35.05
N VAL A 447 -25.60 -29.18 34.49
CA VAL A 447 -26.04 -27.89 33.94
C VAL A 447 -27.53 -28.04 33.61
N GLY A 448 -28.39 -27.46 34.44
CA GLY A 448 -29.81 -27.34 34.12
C GLY A 448 -30.67 -26.92 35.31
N ALA A 449 -30.66 -25.63 35.64
CA ALA A 449 -31.88 -24.82 35.92
C ALA A 449 -31.48 -23.45 36.51
N GLY A 450 -31.74 -22.37 35.77
CA GLY A 450 -31.58 -20.99 36.25
C GLY A 450 -31.57 -19.93 35.15
N ALA A 451 -32.73 -19.73 34.51
CA ALA A 451 -33.19 -18.53 33.81
C ALA A 451 -32.23 -17.71 32.91
N GLY A 452 -32.44 -17.85 31.58
CA GLY A 452 -32.45 -16.73 30.63
C GLY A 452 -31.14 -16.01 30.30
N ALA A 453 -30.31 -16.59 29.43
CA ALA A 453 -29.40 -15.83 28.55
C ALA A 453 -28.89 -16.71 27.41
N ALA A 454 -28.67 -16.11 26.24
CA ALA A 454 -28.06 -16.74 25.07
C ALA A 454 -26.81 -17.54 25.44
N THR A 455 -26.60 -18.69 24.80
CA THR A 455 -25.37 -19.49 24.93
C THR A 455 -24.17 -18.64 24.52
N THR A 456 -23.50 -18.05 25.51
CA THR A 456 -22.30 -17.25 25.33
C THR A 456 -21.13 -18.19 25.02
N SER A 457 -20.65 -18.16 23.77
CA SER A 457 -19.40 -18.80 23.39
C SER A 457 -18.19 -17.95 23.82
N GLY A 458 -17.03 -18.58 24.01
CA GLY A 458 -15.81 -17.92 24.49
C GLY A 458 -15.81 -17.64 26.00
N CYS A 459 -15.02 -16.66 26.45
CA CYS A 459 -14.83 -16.35 27.88
C CYS A 459 -16.13 -15.96 28.62
N ALA A 460 -17.14 -15.49 27.89
CA ALA A 460 -18.43 -15.14 28.45
C ALA A 460 -19.25 -16.37 28.94
N ARG A 461 -18.75 -17.60 28.75
CA ARG A 461 -19.30 -18.82 29.36
C ARG A 461 -19.02 -18.92 30.87
N HIS A 462 -17.95 -18.27 31.34
CA HIS A 462 -17.55 -18.32 32.74
C HIS A 462 -18.29 -17.25 33.52
N GLN A 463 -19.16 -17.69 34.43
CA GLN A 463 -20.01 -16.78 35.22
C GLN A 463 -19.39 -16.41 36.58
N ASN A 464 -18.22 -16.96 36.93
CA ASN A 464 -17.49 -16.65 38.14
C ASN A 464 -15.98 -16.47 37.85
N GLN A 465 -15.31 -15.77 38.76
CA GLN A 465 -13.89 -15.43 38.64
C GLN A 465 -12.96 -16.66 38.67
N PRO A 466 -13.13 -17.66 39.57
CA PRO A 466 -12.28 -18.85 39.58
C PRO A 466 -12.25 -19.62 38.25
N ASP A 467 -13.41 -19.84 37.63
CA ASP A 467 -13.51 -20.57 36.36
C ASP A 467 -12.91 -19.77 35.20
N CYS A 468 -13.06 -18.44 35.25
CA CYS A 468 -12.48 -17.53 34.27
C CYS A 468 -10.96 -17.52 34.28
N GLU A 469 -10.36 -17.40 35.48
CA GLU A 469 -8.89 -17.31 35.65
C GLU A 469 -8.20 -18.68 35.49
N SER A 470 -8.98 -19.76 35.53
CA SER A 470 -8.51 -21.12 35.25
C SER A 470 -8.53 -21.46 33.75
N ASP A 471 -9.15 -20.63 32.90
CA ASP A 471 -9.19 -20.83 31.45
C ASP A 471 -7.89 -20.33 30.79
N LYS A 472 -6.91 -21.24 30.74
CA LYS A 472 -5.61 -21.05 30.12
C LYS A 472 -5.28 -22.17 29.13
N THR A 473 -4.51 -21.85 28.11
CA THR A 473 -3.89 -22.82 27.20
C THR A 473 -2.38 -22.78 27.41
N GLY A 474 -1.82 -23.79 28.09
CA GLY A 474 -0.42 -23.79 28.49
C GLY A 474 -0.14 -22.69 29.52
N GLU A 475 0.86 -21.84 29.26
CA GLU A 475 1.23 -20.70 30.12
C GLU A 475 0.45 -19.40 29.82
N LYS A 476 -0.34 -19.38 28.73
CA LYS A 476 -1.10 -18.19 28.32
C LYS A 476 -2.52 -18.24 28.85
N GLN A 477 -2.94 -17.18 29.54
CA GLN A 477 -4.33 -16.98 29.92
C GLN A 477 -5.18 -16.76 28.66
N ASN A 478 -6.30 -17.49 28.52
CA ASN A 478 -7.27 -17.30 27.44
C ASN A 478 -8.37 -16.30 27.84
N CYS A 479 -8.70 -16.28 29.14
CA CYS A 479 -9.69 -15.39 29.71
C CYS A 479 -9.17 -14.67 30.97
N ALA A 480 -9.73 -13.49 31.26
CA ALA A 480 -9.45 -12.73 32.46
C ALA A 480 -10.73 -12.04 32.98
N TRP A 481 -10.85 -11.97 34.30
CA TRP A 481 -11.94 -11.26 34.96
C TRP A 481 -11.63 -9.77 34.99
N ARG A 482 -12.30 -8.97 34.14
CA ARG A 482 -12.01 -7.54 33.99
C ARG A 482 -13.21 -6.72 33.56
N LYS A 483 -13.13 -5.39 33.76
CA LYS A 483 -14.03 -4.42 33.14
C LYS A 483 -13.84 -4.40 31.61
N GLY A 484 -14.88 -3.98 30.90
CA GLY A 484 -14.86 -3.86 29.45
C GLY A 484 -14.10 -2.64 28.97
N LYS A 485 -13.66 -2.66 27.71
CA LYS A 485 -13.03 -1.52 27.02
C LYS A 485 -14.04 -0.83 26.09
N GLU A 486 -13.72 0.36 25.60
CA GLU A 486 -14.54 1.08 24.62
C GLU A 486 -14.87 0.18 23.41
N GLY A 487 -16.16 0.08 23.09
CA GLY A 487 -16.69 -0.80 22.04
C GLY A 487 -17.12 -2.20 22.51
N GLU A 488 -16.86 -2.60 23.76
CA GLU A 488 -17.41 -3.83 24.35
C GLU A 488 -18.72 -3.57 25.11
N PRO A 489 -19.72 -4.47 25.05
CA PRO A 489 -20.96 -4.32 25.80
C PRO A 489 -20.74 -4.39 27.33
N GLU A 490 -21.41 -3.51 28.06
CA GLU A 490 -21.32 -3.33 29.53
C GLU A 490 -19.88 -3.04 30.00
N ALA A 491 -19.28 -1.93 29.54
CA ALA A 491 -17.88 -1.59 29.83
C ALA A 491 -17.56 -1.45 31.32
N ASP A 492 -18.49 -0.93 32.14
CA ASP A 492 -18.22 -0.67 33.57
C ASP A 492 -18.34 -1.91 34.47
N LYS A 493 -18.82 -3.03 33.93
CA LYS A 493 -19.08 -4.26 34.68
C LYS A 493 -17.92 -5.25 34.54
N GLU A 494 -17.43 -5.74 35.68
CA GLU A 494 -16.47 -6.84 35.74
C GLU A 494 -17.14 -8.16 35.39
N LYS A 495 -16.61 -8.81 34.35
CA LYS A 495 -17.05 -10.14 33.89
C LYS A 495 -15.88 -10.84 33.21
N CYS A 496 -16.03 -12.13 32.97
CA CYS A 496 -15.00 -12.89 32.26
C CYS A 496 -14.92 -12.49 30.79
N ARG A 497 -13.74 -12.07 30.33
CA ARG A 497 -13.49 -11.57 28.97
C ARG A 497 -12.20 -12.15 28.42
N SER A 498 -12.03 -12.13 27.09
CA SER A 498 -10.80 -12.63 26.47
C SER A 498 -9.55 -11.83 26.91
N SER A 499 -8.49 -12.57 27.24
CA SER A 499 -7.17 -12.05 27.61
C SER A 499 -6.17 -12.05 26.46
N SER A 500 -6.60 -12.32 25.21
CA SER A 500 -5.74 -12.21 24.01
C SER A 500 -5.06 -10.84 23.87
N PHE A 501 -5.59 -9.82 24.54
CA PHE A 501 -5.11 -8.44 24.54
C PHE A 501 -4.29 -8.07 25.78
N LEU A 502 -3.98 -9.01 26.67
CA LEU A 502 -3.11 -8.82 27.84
C LEU A 502 -1.64 -9.14 27.55
N LEU A 503 -1.31 -9.58 26.33
CA LEU A 503 0.07 -9.68 25.85
C LEU A 503 0.52 -8.30 25.35
N ASN A 504 0.76 -7.38 26.30
CA ASN A 504 1.68 -6.28 26.13
C ASN A 504 2.42 -6.11 27.47
N ASN A 505 3.53 -6.83 27.56
CA ASN A 505 4.78 -6.39 28.17
C ASN A 505 5.91 -7.16 27.51
#